data_AF-A0A379FS27-F1
#
_entry.id   AF-A0A379FS27-F1
#
_cell.length_a   1.000
_cell.length_b   1.000
_cell.length_c   1.000
_cell.angle_alpha   90.00
_cell.angle_beta   90.00
_cell.angle_gamma   90.00
#
_symmetry.space_group_name_H-M   'P 1'
#
loop_
_entity.id
_entity.type
_entity.pdbx_description
1 polymer ?
#
loop_
_entity_poly.entity_id
_entity_poly.type
_entity_poly.pdbx_seq_one_letter_code
_entity_poly.pdbx_strand_id
1 'polypeptide(L)'
;MTRSQGVTVNTRPILTPFYQYILIPGGQGTRSLSQNDDYIQWLKKQVEYAETVISVCTGSALLAQTSLLNGFKATTNKLAYQWVT
;
A
#
# COMPACT_ATOMS: atom_id res chain seq x y z
N MET A 1 -11.47 -1.73 -12.19
CA MET A 1 -12.09 -0.99 -11.05
C MET A 1 -12.14 0.49 -11.40
N THR A 2 -13.28 1.13 -11.17
CA THR A 2 -13.47 2.58 -11.34
C THR A 2 -12.88 3.33 -10.14
N ARG A 3 -12.01 4.31 -10.38
CA ARG A 3 -11.42 5.16 -9.33
C ARG A 3 -12.43 6.21 -8.84
N SER A 4 -12.10 6.88 -7.73
CA SER A 4 -12.90 8.00 -7.19
C SER A 4 -13.08 9.16 -8.18
N GLN A 5 -12.24 9.26 -9.21
CA GLN A 5 -12.31 10.28 -10.27
C GLN A 5 -12.88 9.75 -11.60
N GLY A 6 -13.51 8.56 -11.61
CA GLY A 6 -14.14 8.00 -12.82
C GLY A 6 -13.18 7.37 -13.83
N VAL A 7 -11.87 7.32 -13.55
CA VAL A 7 -10.87 6.68 -14.41
C VAL A 7 -10.85 5.18 -14.16
N THR A 8 -10.86 4.39 -15.23
CA THR A 8 -10.68 2.94 -15.16
C THR A 8 -9.23 2.58 -15.49
N VAL A 9 -8.64 1.73 -14.65
CA VAL A 9 -7.31 1.14 -14.89
C VAL A 9 -7.49 -0.35 -15.11
N ASN A 10 -6.93 -0.85 -16.21
CA ASN A 10 -6.84 -2.28 -16.47
C ASN A 10 -5.69 -2.86 -15.66
N THR A 11 -5.98 -3.90 -14.89
CA THR A 11 -4.99 -4.61 -14.09
C THR A 11 -4.78 -6.01 -14.64
N ARG A 12 -3.61 -6.57 -14.35
CA ARG A 12 -3.31 -8.00 -14.53
C ARG A 12 -2.97 -8.59 -13.16
N PRO A 13 -3.30 -9.85 -12.90
CA PRO A 13 -2.87 -10.51 -11.69
C PRO A 13 -1.34 -10.56 -11.64
N ILE A 14 -0.79 -10.51 -10.43
CA ILE A 14 0.62 -10.77 -10.20
C ILE A 14 0.84 -12.28 -10.36
N LEU A 15 1.52 -12.67 -11.43
CA LEU A 15 1.82 -14.08 -11.74
C LEU A 15 3.24 -14.49 -11.32
N THR A 16 4.12 -13.50 -11.12
CA THR A 16 5.49 -13.69 -10.65
C THR A 16 5.64 -13.04 -9.28
N PRO A 17 6.15 -13.74 -8.26
CA PRO A 17 6.02 -13.30 -6.88
C PRO A 17 6.87 -12.07 -6.51
N PHE A 18 7.78 -11.59 -7.37
CA PHE A 18 8.78 -10.61 -6.99
C PHE A 18 8.93 -9.51 -8.05
N TYR A 19 8.37 -8.34 -7.77
CA TYR A 19 8.68 -7.11 -8.50
C TYR A 19 9.77 -6.34 -7.75
N GLN A 20 10.79 -5.90 -8.47
CA GLN A 20 11.90 -5.12 -7.90
C GLN A 20 11.43 -3.77 -7.32
N TYR A 21 10.43 -3.16 -7.96
CA TYR A 21 9.88 -1.86 -7.57
C TYR A 21 8.38 -1.99 -7.31
N ILE A 22 7.95 -1.56 -6.13
CA ILE A 22 6.54 -1.56 -5.73
C ILE A 22 6.11 -0.14 -5.38
N LEU A 23 5.01 0.33 -5.99
CA LEU A 23 4.34 1.58 -5.64
C LEU A 23 2.99 1.27 -5.00
N ILE A 24 2.79 1.77 -3.77
CA ILE A 24 1.56 1.64 -3.00
C ILE A 24 0.85 3.00 -2.98
N PRO A 25 -0.12 3.24 -3.87
CA PRO A 25 -0.87 4.49 -3.89
C PRO A 25 -1.87 4.55 -2.72
N GLY A 26 -2.24 5.77 -2.35
CA GLY A 26 -3.34 6.03 -1.44
C GLY A 26 -4.70 6.06 -2.12
N GLY A 27 -5.71 6.49 -1.36
CA GLY A 27 -7.11 6.58 -1.79
C GLY A 27 -8.07 6.03 -0.75
N GLN A 28 -9.37 6.15 -1.00
CA GLN A 28 -10.39 5.75 -0.02
C GLN A 28 -10.37 4.24 0.30
N GLY A 29 -10.01 3.41 -0.68
CA GLY A 29 -9.92 1.95 -0.51
C GLY A 29 -8.86 1.49 0.49
N THR A 30 -7.89 2.33 0.87
CA THR A 30 -6.87 1.93 1.85
C THR A 30 -7.47 1.68 3.23
N ARG A 31 -8.61 2.30 3.57
CA ARG A 31 -9.26 2.14 4.88
C ARG A 31 -9.85 0.75 5.08
N SER A 32 -10.47 0.19 4.06
CA SER A 32 -10.98 -1.19 4.11
C SER A 32 -9.85 -2.19 3.98
N LEU A 33 -8.88 -1.94 3.09
CA LEU A 33 -7.73 -2.83 2.90
C LEU A 33 -6.80 -2.90 4.12
N SER A 34 -6.68 -1.83 4.91
CA SER A 34 -5.85 -1.85 6.12
C SER A 34 -6.39 -2.77 7.23
N GLN A 35 -7.67 -3.14 7.14
CA GLN A 35 -8.34 -4.05 8.07
C GLN A 35 -8.51 -5.46 7.45
N ASN A 36 -7.91 -5.72 6.28
CA ASN A 36 -7.98 -7.01 5.60
C ASN A 36 -6.67 -7.76 5.80
N ASP A 37 -6.65 -8.69 6.75
CA ASP A 37 -5.44 -9.42 7.13
C ASP A 37 -4.85 -10.24 5.96
N ASP A 38 -5.69 -10.88 5.15
CA ASP A 38 -5.23 -11.65 3.98
C ASP A 38 -4.48 -10.76 2.98
N TYR A 39 -5.03 -9.56 2.73
CA TYR A 39 -4.39 -8.57 1.87
C TYR A 39 -3.08 -8.05 2.47
N ILE A 40 -3.04 -7.76 3.77
CA ILE A 40 -1.82 -7.28 4.43
C ILE A 40 -0.72 -8.35 4.42
N GLN A 41 -1.06 -9.62 4.69
CA GLN A 41 -0.10 -10.72 4.60
C GLN A 41 0.40 -10.93 3.17
N TRP A 42 -0.49 -10.82 2.19
CA TRP A 42 -0.10 -10.85 0.78
C TRP A 42 0.84 -9.69 0.44
N LEU A 43 0.50 -8.46 0.83
CA LEU A 43 1.30 -7.27 0.56
C LEU A 43 2.68 -7.37 1.22
N LYS A 44 2.75 -7.81 2.48
CA LYS A 44 4.00 -8.05 3.21
C LYS A 44 4.94 -8.96 2.40
N LYS A 45 4.42 -10.09 1.92
CA LYS A 45 5.19 -11.02 1.09
C LYS A 45 5.68 -10.40 -0.21
N GLN A 46 4.96 -9.46 -0.82
CA GLN A 46 5.45 -8.78 -2.03
C GLN A 46 6.56 -7.78 -1.71
N VAL A 47 6.38 -7.03 -0.62
CA VAL A 47 7.28 -5.96 -0.17
C VAL A 47 8.62 -6.52 0.34
N GLU A 48 8.63 -7.67 1.03
CA GLU A 48 9.86 -8.28 1.56
C GLU A 48 10.91 -8.64 0.49
N TYR A 49 10.48 -8.87 -0.76
CA TYR A 49 11.37 -9.21 -1.87
C TYR A 49 11.61 -8.04 -2.82
N ALA A 50 10.95 -6.90 -2.59
CA ALA A 50 11.16 -5.72 -3.42
C ALA A 50 12.47 -5.04 -3.04
N GLU A 51 13.23 -4.59 -4.03
CA GLU A 51 14.42 -3.77 -3.81
C GLU A 51 14.02 -2.37 -3.33
N THR A 52 12.91 -1.85 -3.85
CA THR A 52 12.42 -0.51 -3.51
C THR A 52 10.91 -0.48 -3.38
N VAL A 53 10.44 0.10 -2.27
CA VAL A 53 9.02 0.22 -1.95
C VAL A 53 8.71 1.70 -1.75
N ILE A 54 7.78 2.21 -2.55
CA ILE A 54 7.35 3.60 -2.53
C ILE A 54 5.89 3.60 -2.07
N SER A 55 5.55 4.48 -1.14
CA SER A 55 4.15 4.70 -0.77
C SER A 55 3.79 6.17 -0.93
N VAL A 56 2.53 6.44 -1.31
CA VAL A 56 2.04 7.80 -1.51
C VAL A 56 0.71 7.95 -0.78
N CYS A 57 0.51 9.08 -0.10
CA CYS A 57 -0.73 9.41 0.60
C CYS A 57 -1.08 8.29 1.60
N THR A 58 -2.33 7.82 1.67
CA THR A 58 -2.75 6.76 2.60
C THR A 58 -2.19 5.37 2.28
N GLY A 59 -1.44 5.21 1.18
CA GLY A 59 -0.76 3.94 0.87
C GLY A 59 0.27 3.56 1.94
N SER A 60 0.83 4.56 2.64
CA SER A 60 1.75 4.35 3.76
C SER A 60 1.09 3.61 4.92
N ALA A 61 -0.23 3.73 5.11
CA ALA A 61 -0.97 2.99 6.14
C ALA A 61 -0.95 1.48 5.88
N LEU A 62 -1.12 1.07 4.61
CA LEU A 62 -1.05 -0.34 4.23
C LEU A 62 0.35 -0.90 4.47
N LEU A 63 1.38 -0.12 4.13
CA LEU A 63 2.76 -0.51 4.36
C LEU A 63 3.08 -0.57 5.87
N ALA A 64 2.56 0.35 6.68
CA ALA A 64 2.72 0.32 8.14
C ALA A 64 2.10 -0.94 8.78
N GLN A 65 0.92 -1.37 8.31
CA GLN A 65 0.27 -2.60 8.78
C GLN A 65 1.10 -3.87 8.56
N THR A 66 2.05 -3.87 7.63
CA THR A 66 2.98 -5.00 7.43
C THR A 66 4.05 -5.11 8.53
N SER A 67 4.15 -4.10 9.41
CA SER A 67 5.23 -3.89 10.39
C SER A 67 6.62 -3.64 9.80
N LEU A 68 6.77 -3.62 8.47
CA LEU A 68 8.07 -3.41 7.81
C LEU A 68 8.55 -1.95 7.86
N LEU A 69 7.69 -1.00 8.24
CA LEU A 69 8.08 0.39 8.48
C LEU A 69 8.54 0.66 9.92
N ASN A 70 8.47 -0.32 10.82
CA ASN A 70 8.87 -0.13 12.21
C ASN A 70 10.35 0.25 12.29
N GLY A 71 10.65 1.36 12.97
CA GLY A 71 12.02 1.89 13.10
C GLY A 71 12.48 2.78 11.94
N PHE A 72 11.66 2.94 10.88
CA PHE A 72 11.96 3.85 9.78
C PHE A 72 11.26 5.19 9.92
N LYS A 73 11.89 6.26 9.43
CA LYS A 73 11.22 7.54 9.24
C LYS A 73 10.29 7.44 8.04
N ALA A 74 8.99 7.61 8.26
CA ALA A 74 7.97 7.61 7.22
C ALA A 74 7.04 8.82 7.36
N THR A 75 6.27 9.12 6.32
CA THR A 75 5.24 10.16 6.34
C THR A 75 4.02 9.74 5.53
N THR A 76 2.94 10.50 5.65
CA THR A 76 1.72 10.34 4.88
C THR A 76 1.16 11.71 4.46
N ASN A 77 0.02 11.72 3.78
CA ASN A 77 -0.68 12.97 3.50
C ASN A 77 -1.18 13.63 4.80
N LYS A 78 -1.12 14.97 4.85
CA LYS A 78 -1.45 15.76 6.05
C LYS A 78 -2.89 15.56 6.53
N LEU A 79 -3.84 15.43 5.60
CA LEU A 79 -5.27 15.30 5.92
C LEU A 79 -5.59 14.00 6.67
N ALA A 80 -4.87 12.92 6.37
CA ALA A 80 -5.08 11.63 7.02
C ALA A 80 -4.01 11.31 8.07
N TYR A 81 -3.13 12.26 8.42
CA TYR A 81 -1.98 11.99 9.28
C TYR A 81 -2.38 11.32 10.60
N GLN A 82 -3.33 11.90 11.34
CA GLN A 82 -3.86 11.36 12.60
C GLN A 82 -4.54 9.99 12.49
N TRP A 83 -4.99 9.62 11.29
CA TRP A 83 -5.59 8.29 11.08
C TRP A 83 -4.52 7.24 10.77
N VAL A 84 -3.40 7.64 10.17
CA VAL A 84 -2.30 6.74 9.80
C VAL A 84 -1.32 6.53 10.95
N THR A 85 -1.08 7.55 11.78
CA THR A 85 -0.14 7.54 12.91
C THR A 85 -0.87 7.39 14.23
#